data_AF-A0A8J5PYT7-F1
#
_entry.id   AF-A0A8J5PYT7-F1
#
_cell.length_a   1.000
_cell.length_b   1.000
_cell.length_c   1.000
_cell.angle_alpha   90.00
_cell.angle_beta   90.00
_cell.angle_gamma   90.00
#
_symmetry.space_group_name_H-M   'P 1'
#
loop_
_entity.id
_entity.type
_entity.pdbx_description
1 polymer ?
#
loop_
_entity_poly.entity_id
_entity_poly.type
_entity_poly.pdbx_seq_one_letter_code
_entity_poly.pdbx_strand_id
1 'polypeptide(L)'
;MTITRYDGAWKSSKTYQTFPYWNADGTVNHGPFICQEEIWVSDEAYLDCCSFRDDHNKDAQRIGVIVTDVTHLRPRFLRKTAQARGPRDRYRRYWYWKFPYELVLIIDGLNMKCVQVFNGQVIGEMNVGIAPGFTPGAN
;
A
#
# COMPACT_ATOMS: atom_id res chain seq x y z
N MET A 1 -8.31 1.74 2.98
CA MET A 1 -8.33 0.62 3.95
C MET A 1 -8.66 1.17 5.31
N THR A 2 -9.88 0.90 5.75
CA THR A 2 -10.54 1.49 6.91
C THR A 2 -10.44 0.55 8.10
N ILE A 3 -10.08 1.07 9.28
CA ILE A 3 -10.03 0.31 10.53
C ILE A 3 -10.98 0.97 11.52
N THR A 4 -12.09 0.31 11.83
CA THR A 4 -12.91 0.63 13.02
C THR A 4 -12.30 -0.11 14.22
N ARG A 5 -12.29 0.52 15.42
CA ARG A 5 -11.71 -0.07 16.64
C ARG A 5 -12.21 -1.51 16.89
N TYR A 6 -11.32 -2.48 16.74
CA TYR A 6 -11.50 -3.89 17.09
C TYR A 6 -10.14 -4.46 17.50
N ASP A 7 -10.09 -5.20 18.61
CA ASP A 7 -8.92 -6.01 18.94
C ASP A 7 -8.90 -7.25 18.04
N GLY A 8 -7.81 -7.45 17.30
CA GLY A 8 -7.69 -8.58 16.38
C GLY A 8 -6.73 -8.37 15.21
N ALA A 9 -6.53 -9.44 14.44
CA ALA A 9 -5.75 -9.42 13.21
C ALA A 9 -6.66 -9.24 11.99
N TRP A 10 -6.47 -8.16 11.25
CA TRP A 10 -7.15 -7.87 10.00
C TRP A 10 -6.19 -8.10 8.83
N LYS A 11 -6.66 -8.83 7.82
CA LYS A 11 -5.88 -9.13 6.63
C LYS A 11 -6.50 -8.44 5.44
N SER A 12 -5.74 -7.57 4.77
CA SER A 12 -6.17 -6.96 3.53
C SER A 12 -6.38 -7.99 2.44
N SER A 13 -7.26 -7.66 1.50
CA SER A 13 -7.26 -8.32 0.20
C SER A 13 -5.87 -8.18 -0.44
N LYS A 14 -5.51 -9.11 -1.34
CA LYS A 14 -4.22 -9.10 -2.03
C LYS A 14 -4.00 -7.74 -2.71
N THR A 15 -3.03 -6.97 -2.20
CA THR A 15 -2.58 -5.73 -2.81
C THR A 15 -1.44 -6.03 -3.80
N TYR A 16 -1.06 -5.05 -4.60
CA TYR A 16 0.08 -5.15 -5.48
C TYR A 16 0.75 -3.81 -5.73
N GLN A 17 2.09 -3.82 -5.79
CA GLN A 17 2.88 -2.72 -6.29
C GLN A 17 3.25 -2.99 -7.75
N THR A 18 3.32 -1.92 -8.55
CA THR A 18 3.86 -1.99 -9.91
C THR A 18 5.16 -1.23 -10.01
N PHE A 19 6.09 -1.77 -10.79
CA PHE A 19 7.37 -1.16 -11.11
C PHE A 19 7.57 -1.11 -12.62
N PRO A 20 8.17 -0.05 -13.17
CA PRO A 20 8.44 0.02 -14.60
C PRO A 20 9.40 -1.10 -14.99
N TYR A 21 9.14 -1.76 -16.12
CA TYR A 21 10.04 -2.79 -16.64
C TYR A 21 11.31 -2.19 -17.24
N TRP A 22 11.22 -0.99 -17.81
CA TRP A 22 12.30 -0.27 -18.46
C TRP A 22 12.67 1.00 -17.67
N ASN A 23 13.96 1.32 -17.63
CA ASN A 23 14.46 2.61 -17.20
C ASN A 23 14.23 3.67 -18.30
N ALA A 24 14.41 4.95 -17.96
CA ALA A 24 14.28 6.05 -18.91
C ALA A 24 15.29 5.97 -20.08
N ASP A 25 16.45 5.35 -19.85
CA ASP A 25 17.51 5.11 -20.84
C ASP A 25 17.23 3.90 -21.75
N GLY A 26 16.12 3.19 -21.56
CA GLY A 26 15.74 2.01 -22.34
C GLY A 26 16.36 0.68 -21.87
N THR A 27 17.16 0.68 -20.80
CA THR A 27 17.67 -0.56 -20.18
C THR A 27 16.59 -1.23 -19.33
N VAL A 28 16.70 -2.54 -19.09
CA VAL A 28 15.78 -3.25 -18.19
C VAL A 28 15.97 -2.70 -16.77
N ASN A 29 14.89 -2.45 -16.05
CA ASN A 29 14.95 -2.06 -14.65
C ASN A 29 15.31 -3.28 -13.78
N HIS A 30 16.38 -3.13 -12.98
CA HIS A 30 16.87 -4.12 -12.03
C HIS A 30 16.63 -3.71 -10.56
N GLY A 31 16.04 -2.55 -10.31
CA GLY A 31 15.76 -2.01 -9.00
C GLY A 31 16.38 -0.61 -8.78
N PRO A 32 16.23 -0.03 -7.57
CA PRO A 32 15.58 -0.65 -6.41
C PRO A 32 14.06 -0.80 -6.60
N PHE A 33 13.50 -1.88 -6.07
CA PHE A 33 12.05 -2.13 -6.04
C PHE A 33 11.54 -1.94 -4.62
N ILE A 34 10.94 -0.78 -4.36
CA ILE A 34 10.46 -0.39 -3.04
C ILE A 34 8.93 -0.47 -2.99
N CYS A 35 8.39 -1.31 -2.11
CA CYS A 35 6.98 -1.28 -1.74
C CYS A 35 6.79 -0.29 -0.61
N GLN A 36 5.94 0.72 -0.81
CA GLN A 36 5.63 1.73 0.20
C GLN A 36 4.12 1.83 0.35
N GLU A 37 3.65 1.73 1.58
CA GLU A 37 2.23 1.88 1.91
C GLU A 37 2.07 2.87 3.06
N GLU A 38 1.23 3.86 2.85
CA GLU A 38 0.85 4.80 3.91
C GLU A 38 -0.35 4.24 4.66
N ILE A 39 -0.24 4.18 5.99
CA ILE A 39 -1.32 3.73 6.85
C ILE A 39 -2.01 4.94 7.45
N TRP A 40 -3.32 5.03 7.21
CA TRP A 40 -4.19 6.09 7.67
C TRP A 40 -5.25 5.49 8.59
N VAL A 41 -5.62 6.22 9.64
CA VAL A 41 -6.66 5.84 10.60
C VAL A 41 -7.65 6.99 10.71
N SER A 42 -8.94 6.66 10.78
CA SER A 42 -10.03 7.60 11.00
C SER A 42 -10.96 7.02 12.05
N ASP A 43 -11.56 7.88 12.88
CA ASP A 43 -12.63 7.48 13.80
C ASP A 43 -13.93 7.15 13.05
N GLU A 44 -14.09 7.68 11.83
CA GLU A 44 -15.19 7.38 10.92
C GLU A 44 -14.76 6.43 9.80
N ALA A 45 -15.73 5.71 9.23
CA ALA A 45 -15.45 4.71 8.21
C ALA A 45 -15.05 5.37 6.87
N TYR A 46 -13.74 5.45 6.61
CA TYR A 46 -13.18 5.95 5.34
C TYR A 46 -13.88 5.31 4.12
N LEU A 47 -14.36 6.15 3.21
CA LEU A 47 -15.02 5.74 1.98
C LEU A 47 -13.97 5.55 0.88
N ASP A 48 -13.75 4.30 0.49
CA ASP A 48 -12.79 3.93 -0.58
C ASP A 48 -13.17 4.48 -1.97
N CYS A 49 -14.43 4.92 -2.18
CA CYS A 49 -14.87 5.57 -3.42
C CYS A 49 -14.60 7.08 -3.48
N CYS A 50 -14.10 7.66 -2.38
CA CYS A 50 -13.88 9.10 -2.24
C CYS A 50 -12.39 9.41 -2.12
N SER A 51 -11.99 10.60 -2.58
CA SER A 51 -10.62 11.10 -2.43
C SER A 51 -10.28 11.32 -0.95
N PHE A 52 -9.00 11.35 -0.59
CA PHE A 52 -8.57 11.79 0.75
C PHE A 52 -8.93 13.26 1.06
N ARG A 53 -9.22 14.05 0.01
CA ARG A 53 -9.66 15.45 0.12
C ARG A 53 -11.18 15.60 0.27
N ASP A 54 -11.92 14.49 0.19
CA ASP A 54 -13.37 14.50 0.41
C ASP A 54 -13.66 14.83 1.88
N ASP A 55 -14.73 15.57 2.14
CA ASP A 55 -15.11 15.99 3.49
C ASP A 55 -15.28 14.80 4.45
N HIS A 56 -15.64 13.63 3.93
CA HIS A 56 -15.78 12.41 4.72
C HIS A 56 -14.43 11.74 5.09
N ASN A 57 -13.40 12.00 4.29
CA ASN A 57 -12.10 11.35 4.43
C ASN A 57 -11.03 12.30 5.00
N LYS A 58 -11.35 13.59 5.18
CA LYS A 58 -10.43 14.65 5.62
C LYS A 58 -9.88 14.43 7.03
N ASP A 59 -10.63 13.73 7.88
CA ASP A 59 -10.29 13.52 9.29
C ASP A 59 -9.40 12.28 9.51
N ALA A 60 -9.11 11.54 8.43
CA ALA A 60 -8.14 10.46 8.47
C ALA A 60 -6.73 11.01 8.74
N GLN A 61 -6.07 10.47 9.75
CA GLN A 61 -4.71 10.84 10.12
C GLN A 61 -3.73 9.76 9.66
N ARG A 62 -2.61 10.19 9.04
CA ARG A 62 -1.53 9.29 8.68
C ARG A 62 -0.76 8.89 9.94
N ILE A 63 -0.75 7.61 10.25
CA ILE A 63 -0.12 7.09 11.47
C ILE A 63 1.26 6.48 11.21
N GLY A 64 1.57 6.14 9.95
CA GLY A 64 2.87 5.60 9.59
C GLY A 64 2.99 5.25 8.13
N VAL A 65 4.20 4.88 7.73
CA VAL A 65 4.54 4.41 6.39
C VAL A 65 5.39 3.15 6.53
N ILE A 66 4.94 2.05 5.95
CA ILE A 66 5.73 0.83 5.84
C ILE A 66 6.47 0.85 4.50
N VAL A 67 7.80 0.68 4.55
CA VAL A 67 8.69 0.73 3.40
C VAL A 67 9.52 -0.54 3.38
N THR A 68 9.46 -1.29 2.29
CA THR A 68 10.17 -2.56 2.15
C THR A 68 10.89 -2.65 0.81
N ASP A 69 12.19 -2.92 0.86
CA ASP A 69 12.98 -3.24 -0.32
C ASP A 69 12.77 -4.71 -0.71
N VAL A 70 12.07 -4.91 -1.83
CA VAL A 70 11.75 -6.21 -2.40
C VAL A 70 12.62 -6.54 -3.61
N THR A 71 13.76 -5.85 -3.79
CA THR A 71 14.64 -6.04 -4.95
C THR A 71 15.13 -7.47 -5.07
N HIS A 72 15.49 -8.08 -3.94
CA HIS A 72 15.92 -9.48 -3.87
C HIS A 72 14.83 -10.48 -4.30
N LEU A 73 13.55 -10.08 -4.30
CA LEU A 73 12.41 -10.90 -4.72
C LEU A 73 12.05 -10.72 -6.20
N ARG A 74 12.80 -9.91 -6.97
CA ARG A 74 12.55 -9.67 -8.40
C ARG A 74 12.26 -10.95 -9.22
N PRO A 75 12.94 -12.10 -9.03
CA PRO A 75 12.62 -13.32 -9.79
C PRO A 75 11.19 -13.83 -9.58
N ARG A 76 10.51 -13.39 -8.52
CA ARG A 76 9.13 -13.74 -8.18
C ARG A 76 8.12 -12.73 -8.74
N PHE A 77 8.56 -11.64 -9.35
CA PHE A 77 7.68 -10.61 -9.88
C PHE A 77 6.94 -11.11 -11.13
N LEU A 78 5.68 -10.73 -11.26
CA LEU A 78 4.89 -11.06 -12.43
C LEU A 78 5.16 -10.04 -13.53
N ARG A 79 5.63 -10.49 -14.69
CA ARG A 79 5.73 -9.63 -15.87
C ARG A 79 4.35 -9.42 -16.47
N LYS A 80 3.90 -8.17 -16.59
CA LYS A 80 2.59 -7.82 -17.15
C LYS A 80 2.73 -6.73 -18.23
N THR A 81 1.69 -6.62 -19.05
CA THR A 81 1.55 -5.57 -20.06
C THR A 81 0.26 -4.82 -19.83
N ALA A 82 0.29 -3.50 -19.89
CA ALA A 82 -0.89 -2.66 -19.99
C ALA A 82 -0.94 -2.01 -21.37
N GLN A 83 -2.14 -1.84 -21.91
CA GLN A 83 -2.36 -0.95 -23.03
C GLN A 83 -2.66 0.44 -22.46
N ALA A 84 -1.87 1.43 -22.84
CA ALA A 84 -2.19 2.83 -22.56
C ALA A 84 -2.34 3.57 -23.89
N ARG A 85 -3.30 4.50 -23.94
CA ARG A 85 -3.44 5.42 -25.07
C ARG A 85 -2.29 6.42 -25.02
N GLY A 86 -1.44 6.38 -26.04
CA GLY A 86 -0.44 7.43 -26.24
C GLY A 86 -1.09 8.73 -26.76
N PRO A 87 -0.35 9.85 -26.76
CA PRO A 87 -0.84 11.18 -27.17
C PRO A 87 -1.28 11.32 -28.64
N ARG A 88 -1.32 10.22 -29.42
CA ARG A 88 -1.79 10.17 -30.81
C ARG A 88 -2.76 9.00 -31.07
N ASP A 89 -3.51 8.58 -30.06
CA ASP A 89 -4.45 7.44 -30.11
C ASP A 89 -3.82 6.09 -30.51
N ARG A 90 -2.49 5.98 -30.51
CA ARG A 90 -1.80 4.70 -30.66
C ARG A 90 -1.73 4.00 -29.32
N TYR A 91 -2.25 2.77 -29.27
CA TYR A 91 -2.01 1.88 -28.14
C TYR A 91 -0.54 1.48 -28.14
N ARG A 92 0.21 1.93 -27.14
CA ARG A 92 1.57 1.44 -26.88
C ARG A 92 1.48 0.43 -25.75
N ARG A 93 1.99 -0.78 -25.96
CA ARG A 93 2.12 -1.78 -24.90
C ARG A 93 3.26 -1.35 -23.99
N TYR A 94 2.95 -1.09 -22.72
CA TYR A 94 3.95 -0.82 -21.70
C TYR A 94 4.08 -2.06 -20.82
N TRP A 95 5.34 -2.50 -20.65
CA TRP A 95 5.69 -3.59 -19.77
C TRP A 95 5.92 -3.06 -18.36
N TYR A 96 5.43 -3.78 -17.37
CA TYR A 96 5.69 -3.50 -15.97
C TYR A 96 5.86 -4.81 -15.18
N TRP A 97 6.57 -4.70 -14.08
CA TRP A 97 6.62 -5.73 -13.06
C TRP A 97 5.47 -5.52 -12.07
N LYS A 98 4.79 -6.59 -11.69
CA LYS A 98 3.76 -6.60 -10.65
C LYS A 98 4.22 -7.49 -9.51
N PHE A 99 4.30 -6.94 -8.31
CA PHE A 99 4.62 -7.67 -7.09
C PHE A 99 3.39 -7.72 -6.19
N PRO A 100 2.72 -8.87 -6.08
CA PRO A 100 1.60 -9.03 -5.15
C PRO A 100 2.09 -9.27 -3.73
N TYR A 101 1.43 -8.68 -2.74
CA TYR A 101 1.65 -8.95 -1.32
C TYR A 101 0.35 -8.72 -0.55
N GLU A 102 0.35 -9.07 0.72
CA GLU A 102 -0.76 -8.88 1.64
C GLU A 102 -0.32 -7.91 2.74
N LEU A 103 -1.23 -7.05 3.19
CA LEU A 103 -1.03 -6.25 4.39
C LEU A 103 -1.84 -6.87 5.52
N VAL A 104 -1.18 -7.16 6.63
CA VAL A 104 -1.82 -7.66 7.85
C VAL A 104 -1.68 -6.58 8.92
N LEU A 105 -2.79 -6.10 9.42
CA LEU A 105 -2.84 -5.16 10.54
C LEU A 105 -3.26 -5.93 11.79
N ILE A 106 -2.48 -5.81 12.85
CA ILE A 106 -2.73 -6.44 14.14
C ILE A 106 -2.89 -5.31 15.13
N ILE A 107 -4.06 -5.24 15.77
CA ILE A 107 -4.40 -4.20 16.73
C ILE A 107 -4.51 -4.85 18.11
N ASP A 108 -3.77 -4.28 19.06
CA ASP A 108 -3.76 -4.67 20.47
C ASP A 108 -3.88 -3.40 21.32
N GLY A 109 -5.13 -3.03 21.64
CA GLY A 109 -5.45 -1.79 22.33
C GLY A 109 -4.97 -0.55 21.57
N LEU A 110 -3.99 0.16 22.13
CA LEU A 110 -3.38 1.37 21.55
C LEU A 110 -2.14 1.06 20.71
N ASN A 111 -1.84 -0.21 20.44
CA ASN A 111 -0.71 -0.60 19.60
C ASN A 111 -1.23 -1.20 18.30
N MET A 112 -0.58 -0.82 17.19
CA MET A 112 -0.82 -1.43 15.90
C MET A 112 0.49 -1.93 15.32
N LYS A 113 0.48 -3.18 14.86
CA LYS A 113 1.52 -3.76 14.02
C LYS A 113 0.98 -3.94 12.60
N CYS A 114 1.65 -3.36 11.63
CA CYS A 114 1.42 -3.57 10.20
C CYS A 114 2.51 -4.48 9.64
N VAL A 115 2.12 -5.51 8.88
CA VAL A 115 3.02 -6.51 8.33
C VAL A 115 2.75 -6.66 6.84
N GLN A 116 3.79 -6.53 6.02
CA GLN A 116 3.75 -6.94 4.62
C GLN A 116 4.13 -8.41 4.52
N VAL A 117 3.26 -9.20 3.89
CA VAL A 117 3.40 -10.65 3.74
C VAL A 117 3.43 -11.03 2.27
N PHE A 118 4.43 -11.81 1.88
CA PHE A 118 4.53 -12.42 0.55
C PHE A 118 4.65 -13.93 0.69
N ASN A 119 3.71 -14.67 0.07
CA ASN A 119 3.65 -16.14 0.14
C ASN A 119 3.74 -16.69 1.58
N GLY A 120 3.08 -16.03 2.54
CA GLY A 120 3.09 -16.41 3.95
C GLY A 120 4.34 -16.00 4.73
N GLN A 121 5.33 -15.37 4.08
CA GLN A 121 6.54 -14.86 4.74
C GLN A 121 6.42 -13.36 4.98
N VAL A 122 6.80 -12.92 6.18
CA VAL A 122 6.93 -11.51 6.49
C VAL A 122 8.11 -10.93 5.71
N ILE A 123 7.85 -9.90 4.92
CA ILE A 123 8.88 -9.19 4.13
C ILE A 123 9.15 -7.80 4.68
N GLY A 124 8.23 -7.24 5.45
CA GLY A 124 8.40 -5.95 6.12
C GLY A 124 7.41 -5.81 7.26
N GLU A 125 7.77 -5.00 8.25
CA GLU A 125 6.92 -4.70 9.38
C GLU A 125 7.08 -3.25 9.84
N MET A 126 6.01 -2.72 10.42
CA MET A 126 5.96 -1.41 11.05
C MET A 126 5.13 -1.52 12.33
N ASN A 127 5.63 -0.96 13.43
CA ASN A 127 4.90 -0.85 14.68
C ASN A 127 4.58 0.63 14.93
N VAL A 128 3.34 0.92 15.31
CA VAL A 128 2.88 2.28 15.59
C VAL A 128 2.04 2.25 16.87
N GLY A 129 2.36 3.16 17.79
CA GLY A 129 1.45 3.48 18.88
C GLY A 129 0.32 4.36 18.35
N ILE A 130 -0.91 3.87 18.43
CA ILE A 130 -2.13 4.66 18.27
C ILE A 130 -2.27 5.47 19.57
N ALA A 131 -1.64 6.64 19.65
CA ALA A 131 -1.72 7.48 20.84
C ALA A 131 -3.20 7.76 21.20
N PRO A 132 -3.55 7.93 22.50
CA PRO A 132 -4.91 8.23 22.94
C PRO A 132 -5.41 9.64 22.52
N GLY A 133 -4.71 10.30 21.59
CA GLY A 133 -4.97 11.66 21.09
C GLY A 133 -5.73 11.73 19.77
N PHE A 134 -6.33 10.64 19.28
CA PHE A 134 -7.45 10.77 18.34
C PHE A 134 -8.59 11.42 19.10
N THR A 135 -8.72 12.74 18.96
CA THR A 135 -9.80 13.51 19.58
C THR A 135 -11.13 12.93 19.12
N PRO A 136 -11.95 12.34 20.01
CA PRO A 136 -13.30 11.96 19.63
C PRO A 136 -14.06 13.24 19.25
N GLY A 137 -14.46 13.36 17.99
CA GLY A 137 -15.15 14.54 17.48
C GLY A 137 -14.21 15.72 17.19
N ALA A 138 -13.37 15.60 16.16
CA ALA A 138 -12.96 16.81 15.44
C ALA A 138 -14.23 17.41 14.81
N ASN A 139 -14.79 18.42 15.47
CA ASN A 139 -16.09 19.06 15.18
C ASN A 139 -16.30 19.45 13.71
#